data_AF-A0A023GBF2-F1
#
_entry.id   AF-A0A023GBF2-F1
#
_cell.length_a   1.000
_cell.length_b   1.000
_cell.length_c   1.000
_cell.angle_alpha   90.00
_cell.angle_beta   90.00
_cell.angle_gamma   90.00
#
_symmetry.space_group_name_H-M   'P 1'
#
loop_
_entity.id
_entity.type
_entity.pdbx_description
1 polymer ?
#
loop_
_entity_poly.entity_id
_entity_poly.type
_entity_poly.pdbx_seq_one_letter_code
_entity_poly.pdbx_strand_id
1 'polypeptide(L)'
;MPAPLKSHMHPNEHLLDTRRNFGEYVFQHLMLHADLKWINGTSHESQTFGEVSEHVEAVRTALFRFGVRPGDKMLLLTSNRLEVLPLFLGAACANVACLFKTPGFGVDVLADRMETLGFVVICCEPNWVQEALELQRKLISVKYVLVFGEPEHKEGNCRASSVTTWSKLLEKGRASNGLMPPPIEYREGQICYLTSTSGTTGKPKLVVHTHESLLGNVQANSHPRHMPLGAEDVQLCTTSLGHVYALFDCVSKAIVQGASAIFLETADDTAVLEAIQRHRVTAISTTPYMLRCVLENKQRKNYDTSCLRYITTATTCIAKGVADAVMQELKPKTFIQLYGQSEMPMIAA
;
A
#
# COMPACT_ATOMS: atom_id res chain seq x y z
N MET A 1 -7.50 -38.83 2.38
CA MET A 1 -8.50 -37.94 3.01
C MET A 1 -7.79 -37.16 4.10
N PRO A 2 -7.75 -35.82 4.07
CA PRO A 2 -7.18 -35.06 5.17
C PRO A 2 -8.15 -35.09 6.36
N ALA A 3 -7.62 -35.32 7.57
CA ALA A 3 -8.41 -35.34 8.79
C ALA A 3 -8.98 -33.94 9.11
N PRO A 4 -10.19 -33.85 9.69
CA PRO A 4 -10.76 -32.57 10.08
C PRO A 4 -10.00 -31.99 11.28
N LEU A 5 -9.47 -30.77 11.13
CA LEU A 5 -8.99 -29.98 12.27
C LEU A 5 -10.18 -29.67 13.18
N LYS A 6 -10.30 -30.41 14.29
CA LYS A 6 -11.09 -29.98 15.44
C LYS A 6 -10.18 -29.08 16.29
N SER A 7 -10.32 -27.77 16.17
CA SER A 7 -9.73 -26.84 17.13
C SER A 7 -10.78 -26.40 18.15
N HIS A 8 -10.64 -26.90 19.37
CA HIS A 8 -11.22 -26.25 20.55
C HIS A 8 -10.33 -25.04 20.86
N MET A 9 -10.47 -23.95 20.10
CA MET A 9 -9.77 -22.69 20.41
C MET A 9 -10.58 -21.89 21.42
N HIS A 10 -9.91 -21.41 22.46
CA HIS A 10 -10.49 -20.45 23.40
C HIS A 10 -10.84 -19.15 22.62
N PRO A 11 -11.94 -18.45 22.93
CA PRO A 11 -12.34 -17.22 22.23
C PRO A 11 -11.30 -16.07 22.24
N ASN A 12 -10.22 -16.23 23.02
CA ASN A 12 -9.17 -15.23 23.24
C ASN A 12 -7.82 -15.59 22.60
N GLU A 13 -7.67 -16.76 21.96
CA GLU A 13 -6.43 -17.14 21.29
C GLU A 13 -6.49 -16.75 19.81
N HIS A 14 -6.15 -15.49 19.52
CA HIS A 14 -5.79 -15.11 18.16
C HIS A 14 -4.33 -15.49 17.94
N LEU A 15 -4.08 -16.72 17.47
CA LEU A 15 -2.73 -17.13 17.07
C LEU A 15 -2.33 -16.31 15.84
N LEU A 16 -1.36 -15.40 16.00
CA LEU A 16 -0.75 -14.69 14.90
C LEU A 16 0.18 -15.66 14.16
N ASP A 17 -0.19 -16.05 12.95
CA ASP A 17 0.68 -16.83 12.08
C ASP A 17 1.52 -15.89 11.22
N THR A 18 2.69 -15.54 11.75
CA THR A 18 3.63 -14.60 11.13
C THR A 18 4.70 -15.28 10.29
N ARG A 19 4.79 -16.62 10.28
CA ARG A 19 5.80 -17.38 9.54
C ARG A 19 5.36 -17.66 8.10
N ARG A 20 4.99 -16.60 7.39
CA ARG A 20 4.51 -16.64 6.00
C ARG A 20 5.06 -15.48 5.20
N ASN A 21 5.09 -15.62 3.88
CA ASN A 21 5.36 -14.49 3.01
C ASN A 21 4.16 -13.52 3.08
N PHE A 22 4.40 -12.28 3.51
CA PHE A 22 3.37 -11.23 3.59
C PHE A 22 2.59 -11.05 2.27
N GLY A 23 3.30 -11.02 1.14
CA GLY A 23 2.67 -10.86 -0.17
C GLY A 23 1.73 -12.00 -0.49
N GLU A 24 2.15 -13.25 -0.26
CA GLU A 24 1.33 -14.45 -0.44
C GLU A 24 0.07 -14.40 0.45
N TYR A 25 0.23 -14.02 1.72
CA TYR A 25 -0.89 -13.93 2.65
C TYR A 25 -1.96 -12.95 2.16
N VAL A 26 -1.58 -11.73 1.76
CA VAL A 26 -2.54 -10.74 1.25
C VAL A 26 -3.09 -11.17 -0.13
N PHE A 27 -2.26 -11.77 -0.99
CA PHE A 27 -2.68 -12.32 -2.29
C PHE A 27 -3.76 -13.39 -2.14
N GLN A 28 -3.65 -14.30 -1.17
CA GLN A 28 -4.68 -15.29 -0.87
C GLN A 28 -6.02 -14.63 -0.46
N HIS A 29 -5.98 -13.52 0.27
CA HIS A 29 -7.20 -12.78 0.65
C HIS A 29 -7.79 -12.00 -0.52
N LEU A 30 -6.97 -11.47 -1.45
CA LEU A 30 -7.48 -10.91 -2.70
C LEU A 30 -8.28 -11.96 -3.49
N MET A 31 -7.76 -13.20 -3.60
CA MET A 31 -8.47 -14.28 -4.28
C MET A 31 -9.72 -14.73 -3.52
N LEU A 32 -9.66 -14.80 -2.18
CA LEU A 32 -10.82 -15.17 -1.34
C LEU A 32 -11.98 -14.17 -1.48
N HIS A 33 -11.65 -12.91 -1.71
CA HIS A 33 -12.60 -11.81 -1.80
C HIS A 33 -12.62 -11.17 -3.20
N ALA A 34 -12.51 -12.00 -4.24
CA ALA A 34 -12.26 -11.56 -5.62
C ALA A 34 -13.25 -10.50 -6.15
N ASP A 35 -14.50 -10.50 -5.70
CA ASP A 35 -15.55 -9.57 -6.15
C ASP A 35 -15.47 -8.17 -5.50
N LEU A 36 -14.70 -8.02 -4.42
CA LEU A 36 -14.52 -6.73 -3.74
C LEU A 36 -13.59 -5.81 -4.52
N LYS A 37 -13.59 -4.52 -4.19
CA LYS A 37 -12.98 -3.49 -5.05
C LYS A 37 -11.78 -2.79 -4.42
N TRP A 38 -10.78 -2.55 -5.26
CA TRP A 38 -9.72 -1.56 -5.09
C TRP A 38 -10.05 -0.34 -5.94
N ILE A 39 -10.25 0.81 -5.31
CA ILE A 39 -10.85 2.00 -5.95
C ILE A 39 -9.91 3.19 -5.83
N ASN A 40 -9.70 3.88 -6.96
CA ASN A 40 -9.21 5.24 -6.96
C ASN A 40 -10.39 6.17 -6.67
N GLY A 41 -10.45 6.72 -5.45
CA GLY A 41 -11.53 7.60 -5.02
C GLY A 41 -11.57 8.92 -5.79
N THR A 42 -10.45 9.36 -6.37
CA THR A 42 -10.33 10.60 -7.15
C THR A 42 -10.87 10.42 -8.58
N SER A 43 -10.39 9.42 -9.33
CA SER A 43 -10.82 9.18 -10.72
C SER A 43 -12.09 8.31 -10.83
N HIS A 44 -12.44 7.60 -9.76
CA HIS A 44 -13.50 6.58 -9.69
C HIS A 44 -13.22 5.32 -10.51
N GLU A 45 -12.03 5.19 -11.09
CA GLU A 45 -11.57 3.93 -11.65
C GLU A 45 -11.43 2.89 -10.54
N SER A 46 -11.74 1.65 -10.86
CA SER A 46 -11.69 0.55 -9.91
C SER A 46 -11.27 -0.75 -10.56
N GLN A 47 -10.67 -1.62 -9.77
CA GLN A 47 -10.38 -3.01 -10.11
C GLN A 47 -11.02 -3.90 -9.05
N THR A 48 -11.54 -5.03 -9.48
CA THR A 48 -11.90 -6.13 -8.58
C THR A 48 -10.62 -6.70 -7.96
N PHE A 49 -10.71 -7.28 -6.77
CA PHE A 49 -9.59 -7.98 -6.15
C PHE A 49 -9.12 -9.17 -6.99
N GLY A 50 -10.02 -9.78 -7.77
CA GLY A 50 -9.67 -10.76 -8.81
C GLY A 50 -8.70 -10.16 -9.85
N GLU A 51 -9.05 -9.04 -10.47
CA GLU A 51 -8.16 -8.34 -11.43
C GLU A 51 -6.84 -7.89 -10.77
N VAL A 52 -6.88 -7.42 -9.52
CA VAL A 52 -5.66 -7.09 -8.77
C VAL A 52 -4.80 -8.33 -8.57
N SER A 53 -5.38 -9.48 -8.25
CA SER A 53 -4.66 -10.75 -8.06
C SER A 53 -3.97 -11.20 -9.36
N GLU A 54 -4.62 -11.08 -10.51
CA GLU A 54 -4.01 -11.36 -11.82
C GLU A 54 -2.81 -10.42 -12.10
N HIS A 55 -2.93 -9.14 -11.72
CA HIS A 55 -1.81 -8.21 -11.81
C HIS A 55 -0.65 -8.59 -10.87
N VAL A 56 -0.94 -9.05 -9.64
CA VAL A 56 0.08 -9.53 -8.69
C VAL A 56 0.88 -10.69 -9.27
N GLU A 57 0.21 -11.69 -9.85
CA GLU A 57 0.88 -12.84 -10.48
C GLU A 57 1.70 -12.44 -11.71
N ALA A 58 1.14 -11.56 -12.56
CA ALA A 58 1.83 -11.04 -13.72
C ALA A 58 3.08 -10.24 -13.33
N VAL A 59 3.00 -9.36 -12.32
CA VAL A 59 4.15 -8.62 -11.79
C VAL A 59 5.21 -9.58 -11.29
N ARG A 60 4.87 -10.53 -10.41
CA ARG A 60 5.82 -11.50 -9.86
C ARG A 60 6.54 -12.26 -10.97
N THR A 61 5.80 -12.75 -11.96
CA THR A 61 6.36 -13.48 -13.10
C THR A 61 7.26 -12.59 -13.95
N ALA A 62 6.85 -11.35 -14.21
CA ALA A 62 7.63 -10.40 -14.98
C ALA A 62 8.94 -10.03 -14.28
N LEU A 63 8.93 -9.79 -12.96
CA LEU A 63 10.14 -9.52 -12.17
C LEU A 63 11.14 -10.67 -12.28
N PHE A 64 10.68 -11.92 -12.14
CA PHE A 64 11.52 -13.11 -12.32
C PHE A 64 12.15 -13.16 -13.72
N ARG A 65 11.35 -12.89 -14.77
CA ARG A 65 11.79 -12.86 -16.17
C ARG A 65 12.67 -11.66 -16.52
N PHE A 66 12.61 -10.59 -15.74
CA PHE A 66 13.57 -9.48 -15.80
C PHE A 66 14.87 -9.79 -15.07
N GLY A 67 15.01 -10.97 -14.46
CA GLY A 67 16.23 -11.31 -13.75
C GLY A 67 16.28 -10.75 -12.32
N VAL A 68 15.19 -10.16 -11.82
CA VAL A 68 15.07 -9.74 -10.41
C VAL A 68 14.95 -10.99 -9.55
N ARG A 69 15.61 -10.98 -8.39
CA ARG A 69 15.76 -12.15 -7.50
C ARG A 69 15.35 -11.81 -6.06
N PRO A 70 14.98 -12.83 -5.25
CA PRO A 70 14.79 -12.65 -3.81
C PRO A 70 15.95 -11.88 -3.15
N GLY A 71 15.64 -10.89 -2.32
CA GLY A 71 16.62 -10.00 -1.67
C GLY A 71 16.95 -8.71 -2.45
N ASP A 72 16.56 -8.63 -3.72
CA ASP A 72 16.63 -7.40 -4.49
C ASP A 72 15.69 -6.33 -3.93
N LYS A 73 15.96 -5.07 -4.30
CA LYS A 73 15.19 -3.90 -3.86
C LYS A 73 14.70 -3.06 -5.02
N MET A 74 13.49 -2.53 -4.88
CA MET A 74 12.86 -1.61 -5.84
C MET A 74 12.59 -0.26 -5.18
N LEU A 75 12.94 0.82 -5.87
CA LEU A 75 12.61 2.19 -5.48
C LEU A 75 11.34 2.63 -6.20
N LEU A 76 10.28 2.95 -5.46
CA LEU A 76 9.00 3.40 -6.01
C LEU A 76 8.88 4.91 -5.82
N LEU A 77 9.10 5.67 -6.91
CA LEU A 77 8.95 7.12 -6.99
C LEU A 77 7.55 7.46 -7.49
N THR A 78 6.56 7.44 -6.61
CA THR A 78 5.16 7.61 -7.01
C THR A 78 4.29 8.16 -5.89
N SER A 79 3.26 8.88 -6.29
CA SER A 79 2.05 9.17 -5.53
C SER A 79 1.09 7.97 -5.57
N ASN A 80 -0.10 8.14 -4.98
CA ASN A 80 -1.09 7.08 -4.89
C ASN A 80 -1.70 6.79 -6.26
N ARG A 81 -1.76 5.51 -6.64
CA ARG A 81 -2.32 5.06 -7.92
C ARG A 81 -2.74 3.60 -7.85
N LEU A 82 -3.57 3.16 -8.80
CA LEU A 82 -4.11 1.79 -8.82
C LEU A 82 -3.01 0.74 -8.89
N GLU A 83 -1.96 0.98 -9.67
CA GLU A 83 -0.87 0.03 -9.95
C GLU A 83 0.04 -0.23 -8.76
N VAL A 84 0.05 0.64 -7.74
CA VAL A 84 0.95 0.52 -6.58
C VAL A 84 0.68 -0.74 -5.79
N LEU A 85 -0.59 -1.07 -5.54
CA LEU A 85 -0.97 -2.24 -4.75
C LEU A 85 -0.53 -3.56 -5.42
N PRO A 86 -0.89 -3.84 -6.69
CA PRO A 86 -0.46 -5.07 -7.34
C PRO A 86 1.06 -5.12 -7.57
N LEU A 87 1.72 -3.99 -7.85
CA LEU A 87 3.18 -3.94 -7.96
C LEU A 87 3.86 -4.35 -6.65
N PHE A 88 3.45 -3.75 -5.54
CA PHE A 88 4.01 -4.03 -4.22
C PHE A 88 3.78 -5.48 -3.81
N LEU A 89 2.54 -5.99 -3.94
CA LEU A 89 2.23 -7.37 -3.58
C LEU A 89 2.95 -8.38 -4.47
N GLY A 90 3.08 -8.11 -5.77
CA GLY A 90 3.87 -8.95 -6.69
C GLY A 90 5.36 -9.00 -6.33
N ALA A 91 5.94 -7.86 -5.95
CA ALA A 91 7.30 -7.78 -5.42
C ALA A 91 7.45 -8.53 -4.09
N ALA A 92 6.51 -8.35 -3.16
CA ALA A 92 6.50 -9.05 -1.88
C ALA A 92 6.41 -10.58 -2.05
N CYS A 93 5.54 -11.06 -2.95
CA CYS A 93 5.47 -12.49 -3.31
C CYS A 93 6.78 -13.02 -3.92
N ALA A 94 7.57 -12.14 -4.55
CA ALA A 94 8.89 -12.46 -5.10
C ALA A 94 10.05 -12.29 -4.09
N ASN A 95 9.76 -11.96 -2.82
CA ASN A 95 10.76 -11.59 -1.81
C ASN A 95 11.65 -10.41 -2.25
N VAL A 96 11.08 -9.45 -2.98
CA VAL A 96 11.73 -8.23 -3.43
C VAL A 96 11.20 -7.07 -2.60
N ALA A 97 12.09 -6.35 -1.92
CA ALA A 97 11.71 -5.29 -1.00
C ALA A 97 11.44 -3.98 -1.73
N CYS A 98 10.40 -3.25 -1.31
CA CYS A 98 10.06 -1.93 -1.87
C CYS A 98 10.42 -0.81 -0.90
N LEU A 99 10.97 0.29 -1.43
CA LEU A 99 11.09 1.57 -0.74
C LEU A 99 10.27 2.61 -1.49
N PHE A 100 9.32 3.25 -0.81
CA PHE A 100 8.51 4.31 -1.39
C PHE A 100 9.10 5.68 -1.13
N LYS A 101 9.07 6.55 -2.15
CA LYS A 101 9.30 7.98 -2.01
C LYS A 101 8.32 8.75 -2.87
N THR A 102 7.79 9.81 -2.28
CA THR A 102 7.08 10.82 -3.04
C THR A 102 8.09 11.52 -3.96
N PRO A 103 7.75 11.68 -5.24
CA PRO A 103 8.55 12.45 -6.17
C PRO A 103 8.69 13.91 -5.67
N GLY A 104 9.91 14.43 -5.50
CA GLY A 104 10.10 15.82 -5.09
C GLY A 104 11.46 16.19 -4.48
N PHE A 105 12.28 15.20 -4.11
CA PHE A 105 13.55 15.45 -3.41
C PHE A 105 14.72 15.89 -4.32
N GLY A 106 14.52 15.91 -5.65
CA GLY A 106 15.60 16.15 -6.63
C GLY A 106 16.50 14.92 -6.82
N VAL A 107 16.97 14.72 -8.05
CA VAL A 107 17.75 13.52 -8.45
C VAL A 107 19.03 13.36 -7.64
N ASP A 108 19.76 14.45 -7.38
CA ASP A 108 21.05 14.39 -6.66
C ASP A 108 20.90 13.96 -5.20
N VAL A 109 19.89 14.48 -4.51
CA VAL A 109 19.59 14.12 -3.12
C VAL A 109 19.14 12.68 -3.03
N LEU A 110 18.36 12.21 -4.01
CA LEU A 110 17.98 10.79 -4.09
C LEU A 110 19.21 9.92 -4.35
N ALA A 111 20.10 10.30 -5.26
CA ALA A 111 21.31 9.52 -5.54
C ALA A 111 22.20 9.35 -4.28
N ASP A 112 22.54 10.45 -3.59
CA ASP A 112 23.36 10.41 -2.36
C ASP A 112 22.75 9.51 -1.26
N ARG A 113 21.42 9.54 -1.13
CA ARG A 113 20.71 8.79 -0.08
C ARG A 113 20.49 7.33 -0.43
N MET A 114 20.43 7.00 -1.72
CA MET A 114 20.01 5.68 -2.21
C MET A 114 21.16 4.82 -2.72
N GLU A 115 22.34 5.39 -2.98
CA GLU A 115 23.50 4.69 -3.57
C GLU A 115 23.84 3.38 -2.84
N THR A 116 23.92 3.43 -1.51
CA THR A 116 24.30 2.28 -0.67
C THR A 116 23.21 1.20 -0.55
N LEU A 117 22.00 1.47 -1.05
CA LEU A 117 20.86 0.57 -0.89
C LEU A 117 20.74 -0.45 -2.01
N GLY A 118 21.48 -0.32 -3.12
CA GLY A 118 21.55 -1.37 -4.15
C GLY A 118 20.21 -1.70 -4.79
N PHE A 119 19.42 -0.70 -5.18
CA PHE A 119 18.18 -0.91 -5.93
C PHE A 119 18.47 -1.47 -7.32
N VAL A 120 17.63 -2.40 -7.79
CA VAL A 120 17.75 -3.00 -9.13
C VAL A 120 16.68 -2.50 -10.11
N VAL A 121 15.57 -1.96 -9.58
CA VAL A 121 14.49 -1.34 -10.37
C VAL A 121 14.11 0.00 -9.74
N ILE A 122 13.92 1.02 -10.58
CA ILE A 122 13.21 2.25 -10.23
C ILE A 122 11.83 2.19 -10.87
N CYS A 123 10.78 2.47 -10.12
CA CYS A 123 9.43 2.66 -10.62
C CYS A 123 9.08 4.14 -10.54
N CYS A 124 8.45 4.70 -11.57
CA CYS A 124 8.13 6.12 -11.63
C CYS A 124 6.82 6.40 -12.38
N GLU A 125 6.23 7.55 -12.11
CA GLU A 125 5.10 8.07 -12.88
C GLU A 125 5.53 8.49 -14.30
N PRO A 126 4.61 8.56 -15.28
CA PRO A 126 4.90 8.98 -16.67
C PRO A 126 5.72 10.26 -16.80
N ASN A 127 5.36 11.27 -16.00
CA ASN A 127 5.96 12.59 -15.95
C ASN A 127 7.32 12.63 -15.21
N TRP A 128 7.77 11.53 -14.60
CA TRP A 128 9.05 11.42 -13.86
C TRP A 128 10.06 10.49 -14.54
N VAL A 129 9.79 10.06 -15.77
CA VAL A 129 10.65 9.10 -16.48
C VAL A 129 12.05 9.66 -16.73
N GLN A 130 12.19 10.96 -16.99
CA GLN A 130 13.50 11.58 -17.26
C GLN A 130 14.36 11.62 -15.99
N GLU A 131 13.77 12.02 -14.86
CA GLU A 131 14.41 12.02 -13.55
C GLU A 131 14.77 10.60 -13.11
N ALA A 132 13.91 9.61 -13.39
CA ALA A 132 14.21 8.21 -13.11
C ALA A 132 15.40 7.69 -13.93
N LEU A 133 15.51 8.08 -15.20
CA LEU A 133 16.65 7.75 -16.07
C LEU A 133 17.94 8.46 -15.62
N GLU A 134 17.84 9.73 -15.22
CA GLU A 134 18.96 10.45 -14.61
C GLU A 134 19.44 9.78 -13.33
N LEU A 135 18.51 9.37 -12.47
CA LEU A 135 18.81 8.65 -11.24
C LEU A 135 19.42 7.27 -11.55
N GLN A 136 18.90 6.54 -12.54
CA GLN A 136 19.49 5.27 -13.00
C GLN A 136 20.95 5.45 -13.44
N ARG A 137 21.30 6.55 -14.13
CA ARG A 137 22.69 6.82 -14.54
C ARG A 137 23.63 7.01 -13.34
N LYS A 138 23.11 7.47 -12.20
CA LYS A 138 23.88 7.67 -10.94
C LYS A 138 23.88 6.42 -10.07
N LEU A 139 22.80 5.64 -10.07
CA LEU A 139 22.65 4.41 -9.31
C LEU A 139 23.01 3.19 -10.18
N ILE A 140 24.29 2.87 -10.29
CA ILE A 140 24.82 1.82 -11.19
C ILE A 140 24.23 0.41 -10.98
N SER A 141 23.63 0.15 -9.82
CA SER A 141 22.95 -1.11 -9.51
C SER A 141 21.57 -1.24 -10.18
N VAL A 142 20.96 -0.12 -10.60
CA VAL A 142 19.63 -0.08 -11.20
C VAL A 142 19.70 -0.53 -12.66
N LYS A 143 19.08 -1.68 -12.94
CA LYS A 143 19.04 -2.30 -14.27
C LYS A 143 17.83 -1.86 -15.08
N TYR A 144 16.70 -1.60 -14.42
CA TYR A 144 15.43 -1.30 -15.07
C TYR A 144 14.75 -0.06 -14.53
N VAL A 145 14.07 0.67 -15.41
CA VAL A 145 13.10 1.71 -15.07
C VAL A 145 11.72 1.22 -15.50
N LEU A 146 10.81 1.08 -14.54
CA LEU A 146 9.41 0.78 -14.74
C LEU A 146 8.62 2.08 -14.71
N VAL A 147 7.92 2.40 -15.80
CA VAL A 147 7.02 3.55 -15.86
C VAL A 147 5.61 3.05 -15.62
N PHE A 148 4.95 3.57 -14.59
CA PHE A 148 3.53 3.31 -14.40
C PHE A 148 2.71 3.97 -15.52
N GLY A 149 1.60 3.36 -15.96
CA GLY A 149 0.88 3.83 -17.15
C GLY A 149 1.76 3.82 -18.41
N GLU A 150 1.57 4.83 -19.28
CA GLU A 150 2.36 5.05 -20.50
C GLU A 150 3.01 6.44 -20.46
N PRO A 151 4.25 6.62 -20.96
CA PRO A 151 4.94 7.92 -20.93
C PRO A 151 4.25 8.97 -21.83
N GLU A 152 4.15 10.21 -21.35
CA GLU A 152 3.47 11.32 -22.07
C GLU A 152 4.22 11.79 -23.33
N HIS A 153 5.54 11.53 -23.40
CA HIS A 153 6.38 11.89 -24.53
C HIS A 153 7.05 10.66 -25.15
N LYS A 154 6.99 10.55 -26.49
CA LYS A 154 7.71 9.50 -27.24
C LYS A 154 9.21 9.63 -26.96
N GLU A 155 9.81 8.54 -26.49
CA GLU A 155 11.21 8.48 -26.07
C GLU A 155 12.16 9.05 -27.14
N GLY A 156 12.82 10.16 -26.82
CA GLY A 156 14.02 10.58 -27.52
C GLY A 156 15.16 9.65 -27.12
N ASN A 157 15.55 8.74 -28.00
CA ASN A 157 16.80 7.96 -27.99
C ASN A 157 17.32 7.47 -26.61
N CYS A 158 16.42 6.99 -25.77
CA CYS A 158 16.80 6.20 -24.59
C CYS A 158 17.13 4.78 -25.08
N ARG A 159 18.08 4.09 -24.45
CA ARG A 159 18.29 2.66 -24.73
C ARG A 159 16.99 1.93 -24.36
N ALA A 160 16.14 1.65 -25.35
CA ALA A 160 14.82 1.05 -25.20
C ALA A 160 14.79 -0.31 -24.47
N SER A 161 15.95 -0.89 -24.12
CA SER A 161 16.06 -2.17 -23.44
C SER A 161 15.96 -2.11 -21.91
N SER A 162 16.17 -0.94 -21.27
CA SER A 162 16.10 -0.80 -19.80
C SER A 162 14.80 -0.18 -19.28
N VAL A 163 13.98 0.40 -20.15
CA VAL A 163 12.69 1.01 -19.79
C VAL A 163 11.54 0.06 -20.15
N THR A 164 10.59 -0.12 -19.24
CA THR A 164 9.37 -0.88 -19.49
C THR A 164 8.17 -0.13 -18.92
N THR A 165 7.01 -0.22 -19.60
CA THR A 165 5.77 0.40 -19.13
C THR A 165 4.95 -0.62 -18.33
N TRP A 166 3.96 -0.14 -17.57
CA TRP A 166 3.07 -1.02 -16.81
C TRP A 166 2.40 -2.08 -17.69
N SER A 167 1.88 -1.67 -18.85
CA SER A 167 1.25 -2.57 -19.82
C SER A 167 2.21 -3.67 -20.28
N LYS A 168 3.46 -3.30 -20.62
CA LYS A 168 4.51 -4.23 -21.07
C LYS A 168 5.00 -5.15 -19.95
N LEU A 169 5.05 -4.68 -18.71
CA LEU A 169 5.35 -5.50 -17.54
C LEU A 169 4.31 -6.61 -17.41
N LEU A 170 3.02 -6.26 -17.46
CA LEU A 170 1.91 -7.21 -17.37
C LEU A 170 1.89 -8.20 -18.54
N GLU A 171 2.08 -7.72 -19.78
CA GLU A 171 2.19 -8.58 -20.97
C GLU A 171 3.33 -9.59 -20.81
N LYS A 172 4.51 -9.12 -20.38
CA LYS A 172 5.67 -9.99 -20.11
C LYS A 172 5.40 -10.98 -18.98
N GLY A 173 4.59 -10.63 -17.99
CA GLY A 173 4.16 -11.54 -16.93
C GLY A 173 3.20 -12.62 -17.42
N ARG A 174 2.22 -12.24 -18.25
CA ARG A 174 1.16 -13.12 -18.78
C ARG A 174 1.61 -14.01 -19.94
N ALA A 175 2.71 -13.68 -20.61
CA ALA A 175 3.19 -14.45 -21.75
C ALA A 175 3.43 -15.93 -21.39
N SER A 176 2.91 -16.84 -22.20
CA SER A 176 3.11 -18.29 -22.04
C SER A 176 4.39 -18.74 -22.74
N ASN A 177 5.55 -18.54 -22.09
CA ASN A 177 6.87 -18.88 -22.65
C ASN A 177 7.62 -19.98 -21.86
N GLY A 178 6.93 -20.70 -20.97
CA GLY A 178 7.48 -21.82 -20.19
C GLY A 178 8.40 -21.42 -19.01
N LEU A 179 8.83 -20.16 -18.91
CA LEU A 179 9.65 -19.68 -17.80
C LEU A 179 8.76 -19.13 -16.68
N MET A 180 8.53 -19.95 -15.64
CA MET A 180 7.71 -19.61 -14.48
C MET A 180 8.59 -19.29 -13.26
N PRO A 181 8.18 -18.35 -12.39
CA PRO A 181 8.88 -18.12 -11.13
C PRO A 181 8.85 -19.37 -10.24
N PRO A 182 9.85 -19.56 -9.36
CA PRO A 182 9.78 -20.60 -8.33
C PRO A 182 8.58 -20.35 -7.39
N PRO A 183 8.09 -21.37 -6.65
CA PRO A 183 7.04 -21.20 -5.64
C PRO A 183 7.32 -20.04 -4.69
N ILE A 184 6.27 -19.46 -4.10
CA ILE A 184 6.46 -18.42 -3.08
C ILE A 184 7.05 -19.11 -1.86
N GLU A 185 8.16 -18.57 -1.36
CA GLU A 185 8.85 -19.09 -0.20
C GLU A 185 8.85 -18.05 0.91
N TYR A 186 8.46 -18.46 2.11
CA TYR A 186 8.77 -17.72 3.32
C TYR A 186 10.22 -17.97 3.73
N ARG A 187 10.94 -16.89 4.08
CA ARG A 187 12.30 -16.95 4.63
C ARG A 187 12.36 -16.03 5.83
N GLU A 188 12.84 -16.56 6.95
CA GLU A 188 12.93 -15.80 8.18
C GLU A 188 13.87 -14.60 8.03
N GLY A 189 13.44 -13.43 8.50
CA GLY A 189 14.19 -12.17 8.41
C GLY A 189 14.25 -11.56 7.01
N GLN A 190 13.55 -12.13 6.01
CA GLN A 190 13.53 -11.58 4.67
C GLN A 190 12.82 -10.22 4.65
N ILE A 191 13.52 -9.22 4.10
CA ILE A 191 13.02 -7.85 4.00
C ILE A 191 11.87 -7.80 2.99
N CYS A 192 10.76 -7.19 3.38
CA CYS A 192 9.58 -6.97 2.54
C CYS A 192 9.38 -5.48 2.22
N TYR A 193 9.67 -4.59 3.17
CA TYR A 193 9.38 -3.17 3.02
C TYR A 193 10.44 -2.30 3.70
N LEU A 194 10.74 -1.16 3.09
CA LEU A 194 11.64 -0.16 3.62
C LEU A 194 10.93 1.19 3.68
N THR A 195 11.10 1.90 4.78
CA THR A 195 10.65 3.29 4.90
C THR A 195 11.74 4.14 5.53
N SER A 196 11.73 5.44 5.27
CA SER A 196 12.63 6.36 5.98
C SER A 196 11.90 7.09 7.09
N THR A 197 12.58 7.35 8.19
CA THR A 197 12.07 8.25 9.23
C THR A 197 12.56 9.67 9.04
N SER A 198 11.76 10.63 9.50
CA SER A 198 12.04 12.06 9.51
C SER A 198 13.11 12.45 10.56
N GLY A 199 13.99 11.53 10.94
CA GLY A 199 14.98 11.72 12.00
C GLY A 199 15.65 13.10 11.93
N THR A 200 15.55 13.84 13.03
CA THR A 200 15.74 15.29 13.10
C THR A 200 17.20 15.77 13.08
N THR A 201 18.18 14.89 12.81
CA THR A 201 19.61 15.20 13.03
C THR A 201 20.60 14.63 11.99
N GLY A 202 20.20 14.18 10.79
CA GLY A 202 21.19 13.72 9.80
C GLY A 202 20.67 13.04 8.52
N LYS A 203 21.52 12.22 7.89
CA LYS A 203 21.16 11.35 6.75
C LYS A 203 19.93 10.49 7.15
N PRO A 204 18.91 10.32 6.28
CA PRO A 204 17.69 9.61 6.66
C PRO A 204 18.00 8.18 7.08
N LYS A 205 17.50 7.77 8.24
CA LYS A 205 17.56 6.38 8.68
C LYS A 205 16.48 5.58 7.96
N LEU A 206 16.80 4.34 7.62
CA LEU A 206 15.83 3.39 7.09
C LEU A 206 15.35 2.48 8.19
N VAL A 207 14.04 2.29 8.22
CA VAL A 207 13.40 1.21 8.94
C VAL A 207 13.22 0.05 7.97
N VAL A 208 13.62 -1.12 8.45
CA VAL A 208 13.53 -2.39 7.73
C VAL A 208 12.37 -3.18 8.31
N HIS A 209 11.39 -3.50 7.45
CA HIS A 209 10.28 -4.39 7.78
C HIS A 209 10.44 -5.71 7.07
N THR A 210 10.37 -6.80 7.84
CA THR A 210 10.39 -8.16 7.32
C THR A 210 8.97 -8.63 7.04
N HIS A 211 8.80 -9.80 6.43
CA HIS A 211 7.46 -10.36 6.22
C HIS A 211 6.73 -10.60 7.55
N GLU A 212 7.43 -11.06 8.58
CA GLU A 212 6.90 -11.36 9.91
C GLU A 212 6.45 -10.09 10.64
N SER A 213 7.23 -9.01 10.56
CA SER A 213 6.88 -7.75 11.23
C SER A 213 5.60 -7.15 10.64
N LEU A 214 5.46 -7.19 9.31
CA LEU A 214 4.27 -6.70 8.61
C LEU A 214 3.06 -7.60 8.86
N LEU A 215 3.23 -8.92 8.84
CA LEU A 215 2.13 -9.85 9.15
C LEU A 215 1.66 -9.72 10.58
N GLY A 216 2.59 -9.62 11.54
CA GLY A 216 2.24 -9.38 12.95
C GLY A 216 1.41 -8.11 13.10
N ASN A 217 1.82 -7.01 12.44
CA ASN A 217 1.07 -5.76 12.43
C ASN A 217 -0.32 -5.91 11.81
N VAL A 218 -0.41 -6.44 10.58
CA VAL A 218 -1.68 -6.54 9.86
C VAL A 218 -2.64 -7.48 10.57
N GLN A 219 -2.20 -8.64 11.05
CA GLN A 219 -3.06 -9.57 11.77
C GLN A 219 -3.53 -9.01 13.10
N ALA A 220 -2.66 -8.32 13.86
CA ALA A 220 -3.06 -7.66 15.10
C ALA A 220 -4.12 -6.56 14.85
N ASN A 221 -3.90 -5.70 13.87
CA ASN A 221 -4.81 -4.60 13.54
C ASN A 221 -6.08 -5.07 12.79
N SER A 222 -6.08 -6.28 12.22
CA SER A 222 -7.26 -6.90 11.59
C SER A 222 -8.14 -7.67 12.57
N HIS A 223 -7.82 -7.69 13.87
CA HIS A 223 -8.64 -8.39 14.84
C HIS A 223 -10.05 -7.75 14.91
N PRO A 224 -11.13 -8.54 14.75
CA PRO A 224 -12.51 -8.01 14.74
C PRO A 224 -12.96 -7.27 16.01
N ARG A 225 -12.20 -7.34 17.11
CA ARG A 225 -12.49 -6.60 18.35
C ARG A 225 -12.19 -5.12 18.24
N HIS A 226 -11.26 -4.73 17.36
CA HIS A 226 -10.90 -3.32 17.19
C HIS A 226 -11.86 -2.64 16.23
N MET A 227 -11.96 -3.16 15.00
CA MET A 227 -12.82 -2.59 13.96
C MET A 227 -13.24 -3.71 13.01
N PRO A 228 -14.44 -4.30 13.20
CA PRO A 228 -14.90 -5.42 12.39
C PRO A 228 -15.37 -4.90 11.03
N LEU A 229 -14.57 -5.19 10.00
CA LEU A 229 -14.92 -4.97 8.60
C LEU A 229 -15.40 -6.28 7.96
N GLY A 230 -16.18 -6.18 6.87
CA GLY A 230 -16.56 -7.31 6.03
C GLY A 230 -16.98 -6.89 4.63
N ALA A 231 -17.64 -7.78 3.88
CA ALA A 231 -17.90 -7.59 2.44
C ALA A 231 -18.73 -6.35 2.10
N GLU A 232 -19.57 -5.88 3.03
CA GLU A 232 -20.39 -4.67 2.91
C GLU A 232 -19.63 -3.38 3.29
N ASP A 233 -18.40 -3.51 3.78
CA ASP A 233 -17.57 -2.39 4.20
C ASP A 233 -16.71 -1.84 3.08
N VAL A 234 -16.54 -0.53 3.12
CA VAL A 234 -15.70 0.24 2.21
C VAL A 234 -14.78 1.11 3.05
N GLN A 235 -13.48 0.78 3.02
CA GLN A 235 -12.43 1.43 3.80
C GLN A 235 -11.70 2.49 2.97
N LEU A 236 -11.81 3.76 3.36
CA LEU A 236 -11.10 4.89 2.75
C LEU A 236 -9.76 5.17 3.46
N CYS A 237 -8.69 5.25 2.67
CA CYS A 237 -7.37 5.72 3.07
C CYS A 237 -7.15 7.15 2.56
N THR A 238 -6.87 8.09 3.47
CA THR A 238 -6.59 9.49 3.10
C THR A 238 -5.10 9.85 3.13
N THR A 239 -4.21 8.88 3.32
CA THR A 239 -2.76 9.11 3.39
C THR A 239 -2.03 8.41 2.25
N SER A 240 -0.75 8.74 2.06
CA SER A 240 0.06 8.16 0.98
C SER A 240 0.25 6.66 1.19
N LEU A 241 0.02 5.85 0.14
CA LEU A 241 0.25 4.40 0.10
C LEU A 241 1.71 4.02 0.33
N GLY A 242 2.66 4.95 0.23
CA GLY A 242 4.05 4.74 0.66
C GLY A 242 4.28 4.87 2.17
N HIS A 243 3.26 5.24 2.93
CA HIS A 243 3.32 5.31 4.39
C HIS A 243 2.82 4.00 5.01
N VAL A 244 3.49 3.51 6.05
CA VAL A 244 3.17 2.23 6.71
C VAL A 244 1.71 2.18 7.18
N TYR A 245 1.20 3.28 7.75
CA TYR A 245 -0.20 3.45 8.14
C TYR A 245 -1.20 3.20 7.00
N ALA A 246 -0.93 3.72 5.80
CA ALA A 246 -1.84 3.56 4.67
C ALA A 246 -1.86 2.12 4.17
N LEU A 247 -0.67 1.59 3.89
CA LEU A 247 -0.55 0.32 3.18
C LEU A 247 -0.94 -0.86 4.07
N PHE A 248 -0.52 -0.84 5.34
CA PHE A 248 -0.69 -1.98 6.24
C PHE A 248 -1.94 -1.84 7.10
N ASP A 249 -2.16 -0.68 7.72
CA ASP A 249 -3.24 -0.49 8.70
C ASP A 249 -4.56 0.00 8.09
N CYS A 250 -4.56 0.39 6.82
CA CYS A 250 -5.76 0.70 6.08
C CYS A 250 -6.02 -0.33 4.98
N VAL A 251 -5.17 -0.37 3.94
CA VAL A 251 -5.43 -1.18 2.74
C VAL A 251 -5.30 -2.68 2.99
N SER A 252 -4.16 -3.14 3.52
CA SER A 252 -3.95 -4.58 3.77
C SER A 252 -4.93 -5.11 4.81
N LYS A 253 -5.21 -4.35 5.87
CA LYS A 253 -6.24 -4.66 6.86
C LYS A 253 -7.62 -4.86 6.22
N ALA A 254 -8.04 -3.96 5.32
CA ALA A 254 -9.32 -4.08 4.63
C ALA A 254 -9.39 -5.35 3.78
N ILE A 255 -8.34 -5.62 2.99
CA ILE A 255 -8.26 -6.84 2.16
C ILE A 255 -8.35 -8.10 3.02
N VAL A 256 -7.60 -8.15 4.13
CA VAL A 256 -7.55 -9.33 5.02
C VAL A 256 -8.87 -9.56 5.75
N GLN A 257 -9.61 -8.50 6.10
CA GLN A 257 -10.95 -8.62 6.67
C GLN A 257 -12.06 -8.81 5.62
N GLY A 258 -11.72 -8.78 4.33
CA GLY A 258 -12.68 -8.91 3.24
C GLY A 258 -13.58 -7.69 3.08
N ALA A 259 -13.01 -6.48 3.04
CA ALA A 259 -13.68 -5.23 2.74
C ALA A 259 -13.06 -4.56 1.50
N SER A 260 -13.86 -3.78 0.77
CA SER A 260 -13.34 -2.97 -0.34
C SER A 260 -12.46 -1.84 0.19
N ALA A 261 -11.46 -1.44 -0.58
CA ALA A 261 -10.49 -0.41 -0.19
C ALA A 261 -10.42 0.72 -1.22
N ILE A 262 -10.33 1.95 -0.72
CA ILE A 262 -10.29 3.18 -1.51
C ILE A 262 -9.07 4.00 -1.09
N PHE A 263 -8.37 4.59 -2.04
CA PHE A 263 -7.38 5.64 -1.80
C PHE A 263 -7.78 6.93 -2.51
N LEU A 264 -7.17 8.06 -2.14
CA LEU A 264 -7.24 9.31 -2.90
C LEU A 264 -5.85 9.63 -3.45
N GLU A 265 -5.77 10.12 -4.69
CA GLU A 265 -4.50 10.57 -5.29
C GLU A 265 -3.92 11.74 -4.49
N THR A 266 -4.78 12.71 -4.21
CA THR A 266 -4.55 13.81 -3.26
C THR A 266 -5.76 13.91 -2.35
N ALA A 267 -5.53 13.94 -1.03
CA ALA A 267 -6.59 14.06 -0.06
C ALA A 267 -6.71 15.52 0.42
N ASP A 268 -7.87 16.10 0.16
CA ASP A 268 -8.38 17.29 0.86
C ASP A 268 -9.76 16.98 1.47
N ASP A 269 -10.29 17.91 2.24
CA ASP A 269 -11.57 17.75 2.93
C ASP A 269 -12.76 17.52 1.98
N THR A 270 -12.74 18.15 0.81
CA THR A 270 -13.79 18.03 -0.20
C THR A 270 -13.71 16.66 -0.89
N ALA A 271 -12.52 16.25 -1.34
CA ALA A 271 -12.29 14.93 -1.93
C ALA A 271 -12.66 13.79 -0.97
N VAL A 272 -12.39 13.95 0.32
CA VAL A 272 -12.80 12.98 1.36
C VAL A 272 -14.32 12.91 1.47
N LEU A 273 -15.02 14.05 1.56
CA LEU A 273 -16.47 14.10 1.65
C LEU A 273 -17.17 13.53 0.40
N GLU A 274 -16.65 13.87 -0.79
CA GLU A 274 -17.11 13.34 -2.07
C GLU A 274 -16.95 11.82 -2.13
N ALA A 275 -15.79 11.29 -1.74
CA ALA A 275 -15.53 9.86 -1.71
C ALA A 275 -16.46 9.14 -0.72
N ILE A 276 -16.67 9.72 0.47
CA ILE A 276 -17.60 9.16 1.47
C ILE A 276 -19.01 9.03 0.90
N GLN A 277 -19.53 10.10 0.29
CA GLN A 277 -20.88 10.09 -0.26
C GLN A 277 -21.00 9.13 -1.45
N ARG A 278 -20.10 9.24 -2.42
CA ARG A 278 -20.17 8.51 -3.69
C ARG A 278 -20.00 7.00 -3.49
N HIS A 279 -19.01 6.60 -2.70
CA HIS A 279 -18.66 5.18 -2.54
C HIS A 279 -19.24 4.55 -1.27
N ARG A 280 -20.10 5.30 -0.56
CA ARG A 280 -20.74 4.86 0.69
C ARG A 280 -19.72 4.31 1.71
N VAL A 281 -18.63 5.06 1.89
CA VAL A 281 -17.53 4.71 2.79
C VAL A 281 -18.05 4.45 4.20
N THR A 282 -17.83 3.24 4.69
CA THR A 282 -18.24 2.81 6.03
C THR A 282 -17.13 2.99 7.05
N ALA A 283 -15.87 2.99 6.60
CA ALA A 283 -14.70 3.12 7.45
C ALA A 283 -13.67 4.08 6.85
N ILE A 284 -13.06 4.94 7.68
CA ILE A 284 -12.01 5.86 7.23
C ILE A 284 -10.78 5.76 8.12
N SER A 285 -9.60 5.71 7.50
CA SER A 285 -8.29 5.82 8.13
C SER A 285 -7.62 7.10 7.68
N THR A 286 -7.46 8.03 8.61
CA THR A 286 -7.08 9.41 8.32
C THR A 286 -6.18 9.99 9.43
N THR A 287 -5.90 11.30 9.36
CA THR A 287 -5.10 12.03 10.36
C THR A 287 -5.99 12.99 11.16
N PRO A 288 -5.61 13.37 12.38
CA PRO A 288 -6.33 14.40 13.15
C PRO A 288 -6.48 15.72 12.39
N TYR A 289 -5.47 16.11 11.61
CA TYR A 289 -5.53 17.31 10.76
C TYR A 289 -6.64 17.20 9.71
N MET A 290 -6.68 16.10 8.98
CA MET A 290 -7.68 15.90 7.93
C MET A 290 -9.11 15.82 8.50
N LEU A 291 -9.32 15.17 9.66
CA LEU A 291 -10.62 15.19 10.32
C LEU A 291 -11.06 16.59 10.72
N ARG A 292 -10.14 17.41 11.24
CA ARG A 292 -10.44 18.82 11.53
C ARG A 292 -10.87 19.55 10.27
N CYS A 293 -10.14 19.40 9.17
CA CYS A 293 -10.49 20.02 7.89
C CYS A 293 -11.88 19.57 7.40
N VAL A 294 -12.18 18.26 7.46
CA VAL A 294 -13.52 17.72 7.11
C VAL A 294 -14.61 18.34 7.98
N LEU A 295 -14.41 18.42 9.30
CA LEU A 295 -15.39 19.01 10.22
C LEU A 295 -15.61 20.51 10.00
N GLU A 296 -14.55 21.24 9.66
CA GLU A 296 -14.54 22.68 9.38
C GLU A 296 -14.95 23.04 7.95
N ASN A 297 -15.09 22.05 7.05
CA ASN A 297 -15.49 22.26 5.67
C ASN A 297 -16.88 22.92 5.61
N LYS A 298 -16.95 24.11 5.01
CA LYS A 298 -18.18 24.93 4.93
C LYS A 298 -19.31 24.27 4.15
N GLN A 299 -18.97 23.35 3.24
CA GLN A 299 -19.91 22.61 2.40
C GLN A 299 -20.24 21.22 2.96
N ARG A 300 -19.72 20.83 4.13
CA ARG A 300 -19.93 19.49 4.73
C ARG A 300 -21.41 19.07 4.77
N LYS A 301 -22.32 20.01 5.06
CA LYS A 301 -23.77 19.74 5.14
C LYS A 301 -24.40 19.32 3.80
N ASN A 302 -23.71 19.53 2.69
CA ASN A 302 -24.17 19.09 1.36
C ASN A 302 -23.79 17.64 1.04
N TYR A 303 -23.01 17.00 1.92
CA TYR A 303 -22.57 15.62 1.75
C TYR A 303 -23.24 14.71 2.78
N ASP A 304 -23.84 13.63 2.29
CA ASP A 304 -24.35 12.56 3.12
C ASP A 304 -23.19 11.67 3.60
N THR A 305 -22.88 11.78 4.89
CA THR A 305 -21.85 10.99 5.58
C THR A 305 -22.44 9.94 6.53
N SER A 306 -23.76 9.67 6.45
CA SER A 306 -24.47 8.77 7.36
C SER A 306 -24.05 7.29 7.25
N CYS A 307 -23.39 6.91 6.15
CA CYS A 307 -22.83 5.57 5.96
C CYS A 307 -21.59 5.31 6.85
N LEU A 308 -20.96 6.34 7.39
CA LEU A 308 -19.70 6.23 8.12
C LEU A 308 -19.94 5.61 9.50
N ARG A 309 -19.33 4.45 9.76
CA ARG A 309 -19.46 3.69 11.02
C ARG A 309 -18.18 3.66 11.81
N TYR A 310 -17.04 3.66 11.13
CA TYR A 310 -15.75 3.49 11.78
C TYR A 310 -14.77 4.60 11.38
N ILE A 311 -14.13 5.20 12.39
CA ILE A 311 -13.11 6.23 12.17
C ILE A 311 -11.84 5.80 12.90
N THR A 312 -10.72 5.87 12.19
CA THR A 312 -9.39 5.69 12.77
C THR A 312 -8.52 6.91 12.46
N THR A 313 -7.83 7.41 13.47
CA THR A 313 -6.79 8.43 13.35
C THR A 313 -5.45 7.90 13.77
N ALA A 314 -4.38 8.41 13.17
CA ALA A 314 -3.01 8.05 13.49
C ALA A 314 -2.08 9.24 13.26
N THR A 315 -0.76 9.00 13.35
CA THR A 315 0.35 9.91 13.00
C THR A 315 0.62 11.03 14.01
N THR A 316 -0.40 11.69 14.53
CA THR A 316 -0.27 12.77 15.52
C THR A 316 -1.33 12.66 16.60
N CYS A 317 -1.15 13.41 17.69
CA CYS A 317 -2.14 13.51 18.76
C CYS A 317 -3.41 14.21 18.24
N ILE A 318 -4.57 13.68 18.58
CA ILE A 318 -5.84 14.36 18.38
C ILE A 318 -6.14 15.31 19.54
N ALA A 319 -6.52 16.55 19.20
CA ALA A 319 -7.00 17.51 20.19
C ALA A 319 -8.40 17.13 20.67
N LYS A 320 -8.66 17.26 21.98
CA LYS A 320 -9.96 16.89 22.59
C LYS A 320 -11.15 17.51 21.85
N GLY A 321 -11.08 18.79 21.49
CA GLY A 321 -12.16 19.46 20.76
C GLY A 321 -12.48 18.84 19.39
N VAL A 322 -11.46 18.36 18.67
CA VAL A 322 -11.66 17.65 17.40
C VAL A 322 -12.32 16.30 17.66
N ALA A 323 -11.85 15.56 18.67
CA ALA A 323 -12.45 14.27 19.03
C ALA A 323 -13.92 14.40 19.46
N ASP A 324 -14.25 15.39 20.30
CA ASP A 324 -15.62 15.68 20.73
C ASP A 324 -16.50 16.02 19.51
N ALA A 325 -16.00 16.84 18.58
CA ALA A 325 -16.72 17.21 17.37
C ALA A 325 -16.96 16.00 16.45
N VAL A 326 -15.98 15.10 16.28
CA VAL A 326 -16.17 13.84 15.54
C VAL A 326 -17.35 13.03 16.11
N MET A 327 -17.36 12.84 17.43
CA MET A 327 -18.40 12.05 18.11
C MET A 327 -19.78 12.69 18.01
N GLN A 328 -19.86 14.04 18.03
CA GLN A 328 -21.13 14.76 17.93
C GLN A 328 -21.66 14.87 16.50
N GLU A 329 -20.77 15.13 15.54
CA GLU A 329 -21.13 15.52 14.17
C GLU A 329 -21.13 14.35 13.19
N LEU A 330 -20.19 13.42 13.31
CA LEU A 330 -20.08 12.24 12.44
C LEU A 330 -20.66 10.98 13.07
N LYS A 331 -20.80 10.97 14.42
CA LYS A 331 -21.46 9.91 15.21
C LYS A 331 -21.04 8.48 14.82
N PRO A 332 -19.73 8.18 14.69
CA PRO A 332 -19.30 6.84 14.32
C PRO A 332 -19.68 5.84 15.41
N LYS A 333 -19.92 4.59 15.01
CA LYS A 333 -20.08 3.45 15.92
C LYS A 333 -18.79 3.20 16.71
N THR A 334 -17.64 3.39 16.08
CA THR A 334 -16.32 3.23 16.72
C THR A 334 -15.36 4.31 16.24
N PHE A 335 -14.68 4.94 17.18
CA PHE A 335 -13.64 5.92 16.91
C PHE A 335 -12.38 5.56 17.69
N ILE A 336 -11.27 5.34 16.98
CA ILE A 336 -10.01 4.87 17.56
C ILE A 336 -8.87 5.81 17.14
N GLN A 337 -8.10 6.27 18.11
CA GLN A 337 -6.80 6.88 17.87
C GLN A 337 -5.73 5.80 17.99
N LEU A 338 -5.07 5.49 16.88
CA LEU A 338 -3.95 4.59 16.81
C LEU A 338 -2.65 5.34 17.15
N TYR A 339 -1.73 4.65 17.81
CA TYR A 339 -0.38 5.13 18.08
C TYR A 339 0.64 4.21 17.40
N GLY A 340 1.67 4.79 16.80
CA GLY A 340 2.66 4.02 16.07
C GLY A 340 3.82 4.87 15.60
N GLN A 341 4.85 4.18 15.12
CA GLN A 341 6.08 4.76 14.58
C GLN A 341 6.47 3.97 13.34
N SER A 342 7.32 4.52 12.46
CA SER A 342 7.80 3.74 11.32
C SER A 342 8.47 2.44 11.74
N GLU A 343 9.20 2.44 12.87
CA GLU A 343 9.90 1.32 13.51
C GLU A 343 8.96 0.24 14.06
N MET A 344 7.75 0.64 14.48
CA MET A 344 6.71 -0.22 15.04
C MET A 344 5.37 0.28 14.51
N PRO A 345 4.90 -0.22 13.35
CA PRO A 345 3.99 0.50 12.46
C PRO A 345 2.80 1.10 13.19
N MET A 346 1.86 0.31 13.71
CA MET A 346 0.76 0.84 14.52
C MET A 346 0.26 -0.19 15.55
N ILE A 347 -0.05 0.31 16.74
CA ILE A 347 -0.75 -0.43 17.80
C ILE A 347 -2.06 0.31 18.09
N ALA A 348 -3.17 -0.43 18.05
CA ALA A 348 -4.43 0.05 18.60
C ALA A 348 -4.34 0.02 20.14
N ALA A 349 -4.45 1.18 20.78
CA ALA A 349 -4.47 1.32 22.23
C ALA A 349 -5.91 1.41 22.75
#